data_AF-A0A4V1ZUR0-F1
#
_entry.id   AF-A0A4V1ZUR0-F1
#
_cell.length_a   1.000
_cell.length_b   1.000
_cell.length_c   1.000
_cell.angle_alpha   90.00
_cell.angle_beta   90.00
_cell.angle_gamma   90.00
#
_symmetry.space_group_name_H-M   'P 1'
#
loop_
_entity.id
_entity.type
_entity.pdbx_description
1 polymer ?
#
loop_
_entity_poly.entity_id
_entity_poly.type
_entity_poly.pdbx_seq_one_letter_code
_entity_poly.pdbx_strand_id
1 'polypeptide(L)'
;MTRFTAILLLTLSCIVAIGQPVKDRIVHNDPAKYRNLTAVHAGAGQMAFTQLIGRNELGTNFLYLHSGTINGKSGIGHHFHHTIEEMYVLLTGEAEFTINGRTSKLKAPAIVPCKLGDAHAIYNSSKEPVRWLNFAVSETRGHSDNFDLMDTRAGAAIDPVPVFVSGRLEQDKLKPVKTSGDGNIIPYRRVFGPDIFRTDWIHVDHLLITRDSSSGSRNLEGIEEVFYVINGAGTVSINNEQTSIKTDDAFYGKSGEKLSLSADNNETLELLVIGISVSKEKSPNISKPLLKPKAMALQMDFIVPKENAAAFEKMYHSIYVPAMIVQQGYLGSKLLRLFSDDQAKTIQAEPTTYNYQIQISFDTEENRRKWVASEQHKIAWPAASGLTKDFKWRGYDVMGDDDQK
;
A
#
# COMPACT_ATOMS: atom_id res chain seq x y z
N MET A 1 9.05 -36.15 -54.54
CA MET A 1 8.65 -34.81 -54.05
C MET A 1 8.40 -34.90 -52.55
N THR A 2 9.44 -34.62 -51.77
CA THR A 2 9.48 -34.70 -50.31
C THR A 2 8.92 -33.42 -49.72
N ARG A 3 7.87 -33.51 -48.89
CA ARG A 3 7.30 -32.38 -48.16
C ARG A 3 8.09 -32.20 -46.85
N PHE A 4 8.77 -31.07 -46.72
CA PHE A 4 9.39 -30.61 -45.47
C PHE A 4 8.30 -30.02 -44.57
N THR A 5 8.13 -30.59 -43.38
CA THR A 5 7.30 -30.01 -42.32
C THR A 5 8.18 -29.05 -41.51
N ALA A 6 7.93 -27.75 -41.63
CA ALA A 6 8.60 -26.74 -40.82
C ALA A 6 8.03 -26.76 -39.39
N ILE A 7 8.83 -27.17 -38.42
CA ILE A 7 8.52 -27.06 -36.99
C ILE A 7 8.81 -25.61 -36.58
N LEU A 8 7.77 -24.83 -36.33
CA LEU A 8 7.88 -23.49 -35.79
C LEU A 8 8.11 -23.59 -34.27
N LEU A 9 9.37 -23.44 -33.83
CA LEU A 9 9.69 -23.28 -32.41
C LEU A 9 9.20 -21.89 -31.95
N LEU A 10 8.10 -21.85 -31.19
CA LEU A 10 7.68 -20.64 -30.48
C LEU A 10 8.57 -20.49 -29.23
N THR A 11 9.58 -19.63 -29.30
CA THR A 11 10.35 -19.22 -28.12
C THR A 11 9.49 -18.29 -27.26
N LEU A 12 8.99 -18.80 -26.14
CA LEU A 12 8.28 -18.01 -25.14
C LEU A 12 9.31 -17.10 -24.42
N SER A 13 9.41 -15.85 -24.84
CA SER A 13 10.19 -14.84 -24.13
C SER A 13 9.41 -14.43 -22.88
N CYS A 14 9.67 -15.06 -21.74
CA CYS A 14 9.25 -14.52 -20.45
C CYS A 14 9.96 -13.18 -20.27
N ILE A 15 9.24 -12.08 -20.52
CA ILE A 15 9.65 -10.76 -20.05
C ILE A 15 9.48 -10.81 -18.53
N VAL A 16 10.52 -11.23 -17.83
CA VAL A 16 10.63 -10.96 -16.40
C VAL A 16 10.78 -9.45 -16.33
N ALA A 17 9.76 -8.75 -15.84
CA ALA A 17 9.87 -7.34 -15.52
C ALA A 17 10.92 -7.20 -14.41
N ILE A 18 12.17 -6.98 -14.80
CA ILE A 18 13.24 -6.67 -13.86
C ILE A 18 12.89 -5.30 -13.29
N GLY A 19 12.55 -5.26 -12.00
CA GLY A 19 12.30 -4.01 -11.29
C GLY A 19 13.50 -3.07 -11.44
N GLN A 20 13.27 -1.75 -11.31
CA GLN A 20 14.36 -0.77 -11.39
C GLN A 20 15.50 -1.14 -10.42
N PRO A 21 16.77 -1.11 -10.86
CA PRO A 21 17.90 -1.28 -9.96
C PRO A 21 17.81 -0.34 -8.76
N VAL A 22 18.18 -0.79 -7.57
CA VAL A 22 18.07 -0.03 -6.31
C VAL A 22 18.85 1.28 -6.38
N LYS A 23 20.02 1.26 -7.03
CA LYS A 23 20.84 2.47 -7.27
C LYS A 23 20.08 3.57 -8.01
N ASP A 24 19.15 3.21 -8.90
CA ASP A 24 18.38 4.16 -9.71
C ASP A 24 17.18 4.73 -8.93
N ARG A 25 16.90 4.19 -7.72
CA ARG A 25 15.86 4.66 -6.80
C ARG A 25 16.39 5.59 -5.72
N ILE A 26 17.71 5.79 -5.64
CA ILE A 26 18.32 6.74 -4.71
C ILE A 26 18.27 8.12 -5.34
N VAL A 27 17.51 9.02 -4.72
CA VAL A 27 17.37 10.40 -5.16
C VAL A 27 18.15 11.30 -4.22
N HIS A 28 19.31 11.76 -4.70
CA HIS A 28 20.11 12.75 -4.00
C HIS A 28 19.40 14.11 -4.04
N ASN A 29 19.06 14.64 -2.86
CA ASN A 29 18.47 15.97 -2.76
C ASN A 29 19.53 17.05 -3.01
N ASP A 30 19.59 17.51 -4.26
CA ASP A 30 20.53 18.52 -4.73
C ASP A 30 19.85 19.90 -4.75
N PRO A 31 20.23 20.85 -3.86
CA PRO A 31 19.67 22.19 -3.85
C PRO A 31 19.81 22.96 -5.16
N ALA A 32 20.78 22.62 -6.02
CA ALA A 32 20.93 23.23 -7.34
C ALA A 32 19.75 22.91 -8.29
N LYS A 33 18.96 21.87 -7.97
CA LYS A 33 17.75 21.49 -8.73
C LYS A 33 16.47 22.13 -8.19
N TYR A 34 16.55 22.92 -7.12
CA TYR A 34 15.38 23.59 -6.58
C TYR A 34 14.85 24.62 -7.56
N ARG A 35 13.55 24.59 -7.78
CA ARG A 35 12.85 25.56 -8.61
C ARG A 35 12.34 26.68 -7.72
N ASN A 36 12.73 27.91 -8.03
CA ASN A 36 12.22 29.09 -7.34
C ASN A 36 10.76 29.32 -7.73
N LEU A 37 9.90 29.48 -6.72
CA LEU A 37 8.50 29.79 -6.88
C LEU A 37 8.13 30.94 -5.95
N THR A 38 7.12 31.71 -6.37
CA THR A 38 6.57 32.83 -5.62
C THR A 38 5.09 32.57 -5.37
N ALA A 39 4.58 33.00 -4.22
CA ALA A 39 3.16 32.92 -3.91
C ALA A 39 2.55 31.50 -4.03
N VAL A 40 3.27 30.47 -3.55
CA VAL A 40 2.79 29.09 -3.51
C VAL A 40 1.55 29.03 -2.60
N HIS A 41 0.42 28.58 -3.15
CA HIS A 41 -0.91 28.67 -2.52
C HIS A 41 -1.28 30.08 -2.04
N ALA A 42 -0.90 31.10 -2.81
CA ALA A 42 -1.01 32.52 -2.44
C ALA A 42 -0.24 32.90 -1.14
N GLY A 43 0.80 32.13 -0.80
CA GLY A 43 1.67 32.38 0.34
C GLY A 43 2.56 33.63 0.20
N ALA A 44 3.17 34.05 1.29
CA ALA A 44 4.10 35.18 1.27
C ALA A 44 5.41 34.82 0.56
N GLY A 45 5.99 35.80 -0.14
CA GLY A 45 7.38 35.77 -0.57
C GLY A 45 7.71 34.63 -1.53
N GLN A 46 8.88 34.02 -1.33
CA GLN A 46 9.49 33.06 -2.24
C GLN A 46 10.01 31.81 -1.52
N MET A 47 10.00 30.70 -2.23
CA MET A 47 10.59 29.44 -1.79
C MET A 47 11.23 28.72 -2.96
N ALA A 48 12.06 27.73 -2.66
CA ALA A 48 12.70 26.90 -3.68
C ALA A 48 12.56 25.44 -3.29
N PHE A 49 12.04 24.59 -4.18
CA PHE A 49 11.93 23.16 -3.89
C PHE A 49 11.98 22.30 -5.16
N THR A 50 12.20 21.00 -4.95
CA THR A 50 12.08 19.97 -5.98
C THR A 50 11.22 18.81 -5.48
N GLN A 51 10.79 17.96 -6.41
CA GLN A 51 10.22 16.66 -6.11
C GLN A 51 11.33 15.62 -6.07
N LEU A 52 11.45 14.91 -4.96
CA LEU A 52 12.38 13.81 -4.81
C LEU A 52 11.75 12.50 -5.29
N ILE A 53 10.55 12.20 -4.79
CA ILE A 53 9.79 10.99 -5.17
C ILE A 53 8.39 11.44 -5.58
N GLY A 54 7.88 10.95 -6.70
CA GLY A 54 6.54 11.24 -7.19
C GLY A 54 5.54 10.08 -7.07
N ARG A 55 4.37 10.33 -7.67
CA ARG A 55 3.20 9.43 -7.69
C ARG A 55 3.33 8.19 -8.60
N ASN A 56 4.37 8.12 -9.44
CA ASN A 56 4.55 7.03 -10.41
C ASN A 56 5.55 5.98 -9.91
N GLU A 57 6.25 6.30 -8.84
CA GLU A 57 7.34 5.54 -8.27
C GLU A 57 6.79 4.37 -7.44
N LEU A 58 5.58 4.54 -6.90
CA LEU A 58 4.88 3.67 -5.96
C LEU A 58 3.56 3.14 -6.56
N GLY A 59 3.12 1.96 -6.10
CA GLY A 59 1.82 1.37 -6.44
C GLY A 59 0.65 1.93 -5.64
N THR A 60 0.92 2.46 -4.45
CA THR A 60 0.00 3.08 -3.48
C THR A 60 -0.49 4.47 -3.91
N ASN A 61 -1.34 5.13 -3.10
CA ASN A 61 -1.81 6.49 -3.38
C ASN A 61 -0.85 7.59 -2.91
N PHE A 62 0.42 7.26 -2.68
CA PHE A 62 1.45 8.27 -2.44
C PHE A 62 1.55 9.25 -3.62
N LEU A 63 1.58 10.55 -3.32
CA LEU A 63 1.64 11.59 -4.34
C LEU A 63 3.05 12.13 -4.54
N TYR A 64 3.70 12.54 -3.45
CA TYR A 64 5.03 13.11 -3.53
C TYR A 64 5.75 13.17 -2.18
N LEU A 65 7.08 13.16 -2.30
CA LEU A 65 8.01 13.76 -1.37
C LEU A 65 8.65 14.99 -2.03
N HIS A 66 8.38 16.18 -1.49
CA HIS A 66 9.09 17.41 -1.85
C HIS A 66 10.16 17.76 -0.81
N SER A 67 11.22 18.43 -1.25
CA SER A 67 12.25 19.00 -0.37
C SER A 67 12.66 20.37 -0.88
N GLY A 68 12.90 21.30 0.05
CA GLY A 68 13.23 22.67 -0.31
C GLY A 68 13.63 23.59 0.82
N THR A 69 13.67 24.88 0.50
CA THR A 69 13.83 25.99 1.43
C THR A 69 12.66 26.97 1.34
N ILE A 70 12.21 27.48 2.49
CA ILE A 70 11.30 28.62 2.57
C ILE A 70 12.13 29.82 3.03
N ASN A 71 12.21 30.87 2.21
CA ASN A 71 13.01 32.06 2.54
C ASN A 71 12.45 32.79 3.76
N GLY A 72 13.25 33.69 4.33
CA GLY A 72 12.77 34.60 5.37
C GLY A 72 11.54 35.38 4.90
N LYS A 73 10.59 35.57 5.81
CA LYS A 73 9.30 36.24 5.54
C LYS A 73 8.51 35.65 4.37
N SER A 74 8.64 34.34 4.16
CA SER A 74 7.97 33.60 3.08
C SER A 74 7.22 32.38 3.60
N GLY A 75 6.34 31.80 2.80
CA GLY A 75 5.56 30.65 3.22
C GLY A 75 4.68 30.06 2.12
N ILE A 76 3.98 28.99 2.48
CA ILE A 76 2.89 28.40 1.71
C ILE A 76 1.60 28.94 2.32
N GLY A 77 0.74 29.54 1.47
CA GLY A 77 -0.46 30.21 1.94
C GLY A 77 -1.51 29.22 2.48
N HIS A 78 -2.51 29.77 3.16
CA HIS A 78 -3.55 29.00 3.82
C HIS A 78 -4.47 28.35 2.78
N HIS A 79 -4.53 27.02 2.77
CA HIS A 79 -5.29 26.27 1.77
C HIS A 79 -5.88 24.99 2.38
N PHE A 80 -6.82 24.39 1.65
CA PHE A 80 -7.41 23.09 1.96
C PHE A 80 -6.97 22.03 0.96
N HIS A 81 -6.98 20.79 1.43
CA HIS A 81 -7.09 19.58 0.61
C HIS A 81 -8.27 18.76 1.11
N HIS A 82 -9.15 18.32 0.20
CA HIS A 82 -10.34 17.51 0.52
C HIS A 82 -10.15 16.04 0.20
N THR A 83 -9.15 15.70 -0.63
CA THR A 83 -8.84 14.32 -1.02
C THR A 83 -7.41 13.91 -0.71
N ILE A 84 -6.63 14.78 -0.07
CA ILE A 84 -5.22 14.58 0.23
C ILE A 84 -4.96 14.86 1.70
N GLU A 85 -4.13 14.03 2.30
CA GLU A 85 -3.44 14.36 3.53
C GLU A 85 -2.00 14.74 3.20
N GLU A 86 -1.60 15.89 3.71
CA GLU A 86 -0.23 16.36 3.63
C GLU A 86 0.46 16.29 4.99
N MET A 87 1.78 16.36 4.99
CA MET A 87 2.57 16.59 6.19
C MET A 87 3.78 17.44 5.86
N TYR A 88 4.04 18.42 6.71
CA TYR A 88 5.26 19.19 6.67
C TYR A 88 6.26 18.68 7.71
N VAL A 89 7.51 18.55 7.30
CA VAL A 89 8.64 18.30 8.21
C VAL A 89 9.54 19.52 8.15
N LEU A 90 9.77 20.17 9.27
CA LEU A 90 10.75 21.24 9.39
C LEU A 90 12.08 20.62 9.80
N LEU A 91 13.11 20.72 8.96
CA LEU A 91 14.43 20.14 9.20
C LEU A 91 15.37 21.13 9.92
N THR A 92 15.26 22.42 9.61
CA THR A 92 16.09 23.47 10.24
C THR A 92 15.28 24.73 10.58
N GLY A 93 15.80 25.52 11.52
CA GLY A 93 15.22 26.81 11.90
C GLY A 93 13.92 26.70 12.69
N GLU A 94 12.99 27.60 12.44
CA GLU A 94 11.70 27.70 13.11
C GLU A 94 10.66 28.27 12.14
N ALA A 95 9.42 27.77 12.20
CA ALA A 95 8.34 28.23 11.36
C ALA A 95 7.02 28.28 12.13
N GLU A 96 6.10 29.10 11.65
CA GLU A 96 4.73 29.22 12.14
C GLU A 96 3.84 28.30 11.32
N PHE A 97 3.24 27.33 11.99
CA PHE A 97 2.29 26.39 11.40
C PHE A 97 0.88 26.84 11.75
N THR A 98 0.03 26.99 10.73
CA THR A 98 -1.40 27.27 10.92
C THR A 98 -2.18 26.02 10.56
N ILE A 99 -3.07 25.57 11.46
CA ILE A 99 -4.07 24.53 11.19
C ILE A 99 -5.44 25.07 11.61
N ASN A 100 -6.42 25.04 10.72
CA ASN A 100 -7.79 25.54 10.94
C ASN A 100 -7.81 26.96 11.57
N GLY A 101 -6.95 27.84 11.05
CA GLY A 101 -6.81 29.23 11.49
C GLY A 101 -6.05 29.47 12.81
N ARG A 102 -5.66 28.41 13.53
CA ARG A 102 -4.85 28.49 14.76
C ARG A 102 -3.38 28.34 14.43
N THR A 103 -2.54 29.28 14.87
CA THR A 103 -1.14 29.35 14.47
C THR A 103 -0.22 29.17 15.67
N SER A 104 0.75 28.27 15.59
CA SER A 104 1.81 28.14 16.60
C SER A 104 3.19 28.04 15.97
N LYS A 105 4.20 28.55 16.67
CA LYS A 105 5.59 28.52 16.23
C LYS A 105 6.27 27.23 16.70
N LEU A 106 6.85 26.48 15.77
CA LEU A 106 7.58 25.25 16.06
C LEU A 106 9.02 25.35 15.57
N LYS A 107 9.97 25.01 16.44
CA LYS A 107 11.40 24.91 16.11
C LYS A 107 11.70 23.57 15.44
N ALA A 108 12.64 23.48 14.51
CA ALA A 108 13.08 22.20 13.98
C ALA A 108 13.77 21.31 15.05
N PRO A 109 13.78 19.97 14.89
CA PRO A 109 12.97 19.23 13.94
C PRO A 109 11.51 19.15 14.42
N ALA A 110 10.57 19.41 13.53
CA ALA A 110 9.13 19.36 13.82
C ALA A 110 8.37 18.69 12.67
N ILE A 111 7.30 17.99 12.99
CA ILE A 111 6.44 17.32 12.02
C ILE A 111 5.00 17.73 12.27
N VAL A 112 4.29 18.17 11.24
CA VAL A 112 2.91 18.62 11.34
C VAL A 112 2.07 17.96 10.24
N PRO A 113 1.25 16.95 10.59
CA PRO A 113 0.27 16.39 9.66
C PRO A 113 -0.87 17.39 9.44
N CYS A 114 -1.22 17.59 8.18
CA CYS A 114 -2.33 18.38 7.69
C CYS A 114 -3.41 17.41 7.24
N LYS A 115 -4.36 17.14 8.15
CA LYS A 115 -5.34 16.06 7.98
C LYS A 115 -6.37 16.40 6.91
N LEU A 116 -7.05 15.37 6.41
CA LEU A 116 -8.02 15.50 5.34
C LEU A 116 -9.11 16.52 5.69
N GLY A 117 -9.24 17.57 4.89
CA GLY A 117 -10.20 18.65 5.09
C GLY A 117 -9.77 19.75 6.08
N ASP A 118 -8.60 19.65 6.72
CA ASP A 118 -8.06 20.74 7.54
C ASP A 118 -7.46 21.84 6.64
N ALA A 119 -7.76 23.10 6.93
CA ALA A 119 -7.04 24.22 6.34
C ALA A 119 -5.65 24.31 6.97
N HIS A 120 -4.61 24.55 6.17
CA HIS A 120 -3.25 24.59 6.69
C HIS A 120 -2.33 25.57 5.94
N ALA A 121 -1.30 26.03 6.64
CA ALA A 121 -0.26 26.92 6.12
C ALA A 121 1.05 26.74 6.89
N ILE A 122 2.17 27.12 6.26
CA ILE A 122 3.47 27.25 6.91
C ILE A 122 4.09 28.59 6.53
N TYR A 123 4.50 29.39 7.54
CA TYR A 123 5.12 30.69 7.35
C TYR A 123 6.44 30.79 8.11
N ASN A 124 7.52 31.12 7.41
CA ASN A 124 8.81 31.44 7.99
C ASN A 124 8.84 32.92 8.37
N SER A 125 8.54 33.25 9.63
CA SER A 125 8.59 34.61 10.13
C SER A 125 9.99 35.11 10.44
N SER A 126 11.03 34.28 10.31
CA SER A 126 12.42 34.68 10.55
C SER A 126 13.02 35.43 9.35
N LYS A 127 14.30 35.79 9.44
CA LYS A 127 15.07 36.37 8.32
C LYS A 127 15.85 35.32 7.53
N GLU A 128 16.15 34.18 8.15
CA GLU A 128 16.96 33.12 7.57
C GLU A 128 16.06 32.07 6.89
N PRO A 129 16.52 31.42 5.82
CA PRO A 129 15.77 30.33 5.21
C PRO A 129 15.65 29.13 6.15
N VAL A 130 14.52 28.43 6.07
CA VAL A 130 14.30 27.14 6.74
C VAL A 130 14.28 26.01 5.72
N ARG A 131 14.81 24.83 6.09
CA ARG A 131 14.72 23.61 5.29
C ARG A 131 13.48 22.82 5.68
N TRP A 132 12.79 22.27 4.69
CA TRP A 132 11.53 21.56 4.92
C TRP A 132 11.35 20.38 3.95
N LEU A 133 10.49 19.45 4.33
CA LEU A 133 9.95 18.38 3.48
C LEU A 133 8.43 18.44 3.45
N ASN A 134 7.85 17.90 2.37
CA ASN A 134 6.41 17.70 2.20
C ASN A 134 6.17 16.25 1.81
N PHE A 135 5.26 15.59 2.49
CA PHE A 135 4.75 14.29 2.08
C PHE A 135 3.26 14.41 1.82
N ALA A 136 2.75 13.77 0.78
CA ALA A 136 1.32 13.75 0.49
C ALA A 136 0.84 12.36 0.07
N VAL A 137 -0.35 12.01 0.57
CA VAL A 137 -1.06 10.78 0.23
C VAL A 137 -2.49 11.14 -0.13
N SER A 138 -3.00 10.63 -1.26
CA SER A 138 -4.36 10.91 -1.72
C SER A 138 -5.32 9.76 -1.39
N GLU A 139 -6.61 10.04 -1.27
CA GLU A 139 -7.65 9.01 -1.27
C GLU A 139 -7.81 8.33 -2.64
N THR A 140 -7.35 8.98 -3.72
CA THR A 140 -7.47 8.50 -5.10
C THR A 140 -6.14 8.59 -5.81
N ARG A 141 -5.70 7.46 -6.38
CA ARG A 141 -4.39 7.36 -7.04
C ARG A 141 -4.16 8.48 -8.06
N GLY A 142 -3.09 9.25 -7.82
CA GLY A 142 -2.64 10.32 -8.70
C GLY A 142 -3.55 11.55 -8.78
N HIS A 143 -4.60 11.62 -7.96
CA HIS A 143 -5.44 12.79 -7.87
C HIS A 143 -4.79 13.85 -6.98
N SER A 144 -4.89 15.11 -7.39
CA SER A 144 -4.44 16.27 -6.61
C SER A 144 -5.54 17.33 -6.66
N ASP A 145 -5.77 17.99 -5.54
CA ASP A 145 -6.74 19.06 -5.34
C ASP A 145 -6.12 20.14 -4.47
N ASN A 146 -6.69 21.35 -4.46
CA ASN A 146 -6.44 22.37 -3.43
C ASN A 146 -7.59 23.39 -3.46
N PHE A 147 -7.76 24.14 -2.37
CA PHE A 147 -8.56 25.36 -2.34
C PHE A 147 -7.83 26.44 -1.54
N ASP A 148 -7.33 27.45 -2.25
CA ASP A 148 -6.53 28.52 -1.65
C ASP A 148 -7.42 29.61 -1.05
N LEU A 149 -7.12 30.01 0.19
CA LEU A 149 -7.85 31.07 0.89
C LEU A 149 -7.31 32.47 0.62
N MET A 150 -6.28 32.59 -0.23
CA MET A 150 -5.62 33.86 -0.54
C MET A 150 -5.08 34.57 0.72
N ASP A 151 -4.70 33.80 1.75
CA ASP A 151 -4.19 34.29 3.03
C ASP A 151 -2.76 33.77 3.27
N THR A 152 -1.80 34.70 3.32
CA THR A 152 -0.38 34.38 3.51
C THR A 152 -0.02 33.90 4.92
N ARG A 153 -0.88 34.16 5.91
CA ARG A 153 -0.63 33.99 7.35
C ARG A 153 0.50 34.85 7.94
N ALA A 154 1.09 35.78 7.17
CA ALA A 154 2.08 36.70 7.70
C ALA A 154 1.48 37.59 8.80
N GLY A 155 2.05 37.53 10.00
CA GLY A 155 1.56 38.31 11.15
C GLY A 155 0.34 37.73 11.86
N ALA A 156 0.01 36.45 11.61
CA ALA A 156 -1.04 35.75 12.34
C ALA A 156 -0.79 35.75 13.86
N ALA A 157 -1.88 35.73 14.64
CA ALA A 157 -1.79 35.60 16.09
C ALA A 157 -1.23 34.22 16.48
N ILE A 158 -0.30 34.19 17.43
CA ILE A 158 0.40 32.98 17.85
C ILE A 158 -0.21 32.42 19.14
N ASP A 159 -0.69 31.19 19.06
CA ASP A 159 -1.01 30.37 20.21
C ASP A 159 0.29 29.84 20.85
N PRO A 160 0.52 30.07 22.16
CA PRO A 160 1.73 29.64 22.84
C PRO A 160 1.83 28.11 22.97
N VAL A 161 0.69 27.42 22.97
CA VAL A 161 0.60 25.95 22.97
C VAL A 161 -0.09 25.52 21.68
N PRO A 162 0.55 24.69 20.84
CA PRO A 162 -0.09 24.15 19.65
C PRO A 162 -1.37 23.39 20.00
N VAL A 163 -2.47 23.75 19.33
CA VAL A 163 -3.79 23.10 19.49
C VAL A 163 -4.10 22.14 18.33
N PHE A 164 -3.07 21.72 17.61
CA PHE A 164 -3.12 20.80 16.50
C PHE A 164 -2.07 19.70 16.68
N VAL A 165 -2.25 18.58 15.97
CA VAL A 165 -1.32 17.46 16.05
C VAL A 165 0.05 17.89 15.53
N SER A 166 1.08 17.66 16.33
CA SER A 166 2.46 17.88 15.92
C SER A 166 3.38 16.87 16.63
N GLY A 167 4.54 16.63 16.03
CA GLY A 167 5.53 15.66 16.47
C GLY A 167 6.94 16.25 16.43
N ARG A 168 7.87 15.57 17.11
CA ARG A 168 9.28 15.95 17.21
C ARG A 168 10.16 14.74 16.91
N LEU A 169 11.24 14.94 16.17
CA LEU A 169 12.26 13.92 15.89
C LEU A 169 13.35 13.96 16.97
N GLU A 170 12.93 13.70 18.20
CA GLU A 170 13.79 13.70 19.38
C GLU A 170 14.46 12.33 19.56
N GLN A 171 15.77 12.26 19.36
CA GLN A 171 16.52 11.01 19.49
C GLN A 171 16.45 10.41 20.90
N ASP A 172 16.32 11.22 21.96
CA ASP A 172 16.17 10.75 23.35
C ASP A 172 14.81 10.08 23.63
N LYS A 173 13.84 10.21 22.72
CA LYS A 173 12.53 9.54 22.80
C LYS A 173 12.46 8.23 22.03
N LEU A 174 13.51 7.88 21.30
CA LEU A 174 13.60 6.60 20.60
C LEU A 174 13.69 5.45 21.62
N LYS A 175 13.06 4.33 21.30
CA LYS A 175 13.05 3.14 22.14
C LYS A 175 13.77 1.99 21.43
N PRO A 176 14.49 1.12 22.15
CA PRO A 176 15.14 -0.04 21.54
C PRO A 176 14.08 -1.01 21.00
N VAL A 177 14.16 -1.33 19.71
CA VAL A 177 13.26 -2.28 19.04
C VAL A 177 14.08 -3.25 18.19
N LYS A 178 13.69 -4.53 18.21
CA LYS A 178 14.20 -5.53 17.27
C LYS A 178 13.24 -5.61 16.09
N THR A 179 13.61 -5.02 14.96
CA THR A 179 12.76 -4.91 13.76
C THR A 179 12.73 -6.17 12.90
N SER A 180 13.77 -7.00 12.99
CA SER A 180 13.86 -8.30 12.31
C SER A 180 14.63 -9.32 13.16
N GLY A 181 14.39 -10.61 12.93
CA GLY A 181 15.06 -11.71 13.62
C GLY A 181 16.58 -11.72 13.43
N ASP A 182 17.05 -11.37 12.23
CA ASP A 182 18.45 -11.30 11.80
C ASP A 182 19.11 -9.91 12.02
N GLY A 183 18.36 -8.94 12.53
CA GLY A 183 18.83 -7.58 12.78
C GLY A 183 19.29 -7.32 14.21
N ASN A 184 19.96 -6.18 14.40
CA ASN A 184 20.30 -5.64 15.71
C ASN A 184 19.06 -5.03 16.39
N ILE A 185 19.18 -4.77 17.70
CA ILE A 185 18.24 -3.89 18.40
C ILE A 185 18.65 -2.45 18.06
N ILE A 186 17.71 -1.68 17.50
CA ILE A 186 17.95 -0.31 17.04
C ILE A 186 16.95 0.67 17.67
N PRO A 187 17.35 1.92 17.97
CA PRO A 187 16.42 2.95 18.42
C PRO A 187 15.37 3.30 17.36
N TYR A 188 14.10 3.28 17.77
CA TYR A 188 12.94 3.49 16.90
C TYR A 188 11.80 4.18 17.66
N ARG A 189 11.02 4.99 16.96
CA ARG A 189 9.76 5.55 17.46
C ARG A 189 8.77 5.73 16.32
N ARG A 190 7.55 5.22 16.50
CA ARG A 190 6.40 5.68 15.71
C ARG A 190 5.96 7.05 16.21
N VAL A 191 6.14 8.07 15.37
CA VAL A 191 5.71 9.44 15.68
C VAL A 191 4.20 9.55 15.50
N PHE A 192 3.69 9.05 14.38
CA PHE A 192 2.25 8.99 14.08
C PHE A 192 1.86 7.61 13.57
N GLY A 193 0.74 7.10 14.07
CA GLY A 193 0.11 5.87 13.59
C GLY A 193 -1.10 6.13 12.69
N PRO A 194 -1.80 5.07 12.27
CA PRO A 194 -2.88 5.16 11.28
C PRO A 194 -4.11 5.93 11.78
N ASP A 195 -4.24 6.13 13.10
CA ASP A 195 -5.33 6.90 13.72
C ASP A 195 -5.23 8.41 13.47
N ILE A 196 -4.06 8.89 13.04
CA ILE A 196 -3.84 10.30 12.72
C ILE A 196 -4.40 10.65 11.33
N PHE A 197 -4.36 9.69 10.42
CA PHE A 197 -4.65 9.85 9.00
C PHE A 197 -6.02 9.28 8.64
N ARG A 198 -6.61 9.65 7.52
CA ARG A 198 -7.82 9.04 6.93
C ARG A 198 -7.51 8.23 5.66
N THR A 199 -6.49 8.64 4.93
CA THR A 199 -5.96 7.96 3.74
C THR A 199 -5.31 6.62 4.11
N ASP A 200 -4.72 5.95 3.12
CA ASP A 200 -3.87 4.76 3.26
C ASP A 200 -2.50 5.04 3.91
N TRP A 201 -2.26 6.26 4.41
CA TRP A 201 -1.11 6.59 5.23
C TRP A 201 -1.19 5.93 6.61
N ILE A 202 -0.30 4.97 6.88
CA ILE A 202 -0.39 4.11 8.07
C ILE A 202 0.66 4.39 9.12
N HIS A 203 1.81 4.98 8.78
CA HIS A 203 2.78 5.37 9.78
C HIS A 203 3.75 6.48 9.34
N VAL A 204 4.24 7.20 10.36
CA VAL A 204 5.39 8.10 10.30
C VAL A 204 6.35 7.68 11.40
N ASP A 205 7.47 7.09 11.02
CA ASP A 205 8.42 6.47 11.93
C ASP A 205 9.77 7.22 11.90
N HIS A 206 10.40 7.32 13.07
CA HIS A 206 11.74 7.85 13.28
C HIS A 206 12.65 6.69 13.65
N LEU A 207 13.64 6.42 12.81
CA LEU A 207 14.54 5.29 12.92
C LEU A 207 15.99 5.77 13.03
N LEU A 208 16.76 5.17 13.94
CA LEU A 208 18.18 5.39 14.06
C LEU A 208 18.91 4.05 14.06
N ILE A 209 19.73 3.81 13.05
CA ILE A 209 20.63 2.65 13.00
C ILE A 209 21.97 3.10 13.56
N THR A 210 22.39 2.49 14.66
CA THR A 210 23.67 2.80 15.28
C THR A 210 24.83 2.31 14.42
N ARG A 211 26.03 2.82 14.68
CA ARG A 211 27.28 2.34 14.07
C ARG A 211 27.36 0.81 14.12
N ASP A 212 27.83 0.23 13.02
CA ASP A 212 28.06 -1.21 12.86
C ASP A 212 26.81 -2.09 13.13
N SER A 213 25.61 -1.51 13.04
CA SER A 213 24.33 -2.20 13.20
C SER A 213 23.53 -2.22 11.89
N SER A 214 22.59 -3.17 11.84
CA SER A 214 21.60 -3.30 10.78
C SER A 214 20.19 -3.43 11.35
N SER A 215 19.18 -2.98 10.60
CA SER A 215 17.78 -3.29 10.86
C SER A 215 17.45 -4.77 10.73
N GLY A 216 18.34 -5.54 10.11
CA GLY A 216 18.02 -6.87 9.59
C GLY A 216 17.06 -6.76 8.41
N SER A 217 16.72 -7.92 7.84
CA SER A 217 15.93 -8.00 6.63
C SER A 217 14.46 -8.28 6.90
N ARG A 218 13.58 -7.48 6.31
CA ARG A 218 12.13 -7.66 6.38
C ARG A 218 11.48 -7.60 5.00
N ASN A 219 10.38 -8.30 4.84
CA ASN A 219 9.51 -8.15 3.67
C ASN A 219 8.57 -6.96 3.88
N LEU A 220 8.38 -6.16 2.84
CA LEU A 220 7.36 -5.11 2.79
C LEU A 220 6.02 -5.75 2.44
N GLU A 221 5.35 -6.34 3.42
CA GLU A 221 4.08 -7.05 3.20
C GLU A 221 2.91 -6.09 3.22
N GLY A 222 2.23 -5.92 2.08
CA GLY A 222 1.03 -5.08 1.93
C GLY A 222 1.25 -3.60 2.23
N ILE A 223 2.50 -3.15 2.18
CA ILE A 223 2.89 -1.77 2.42
C ILE A 223 3.95 -1.36 1.40
N GLU A 224 3.99 -0.07 1.11
CA GLU A 224 5.14 0.59 0.49
C GLU A 224 5.65 1.66 1.43
N GLU A 225 6.96 1.94 1.35
CA GLU A 225 7.60 2.88 2.27
C GLU A 225 8.49 3.86 1.53
N VAL A 226 8.44 5.10 1.97
CA VAL A 226 9.28 6.20 1.51
C VAL A 226 10.21 6.62 2.64
N PHE A 227 11.50 6.75 2.32
CA PHE A 227 12.56 7.04 3.27
C PHE A 227 13.23 8.37 2.93
N TYR A 228 13.58 9.13 3.97
CA TYR A 228 14.45 10.28 3.87
C TYR A 228 15.58 10.16 4.91
N VAL A 229 16.84 10.27 4.47
CA VAL A 229 18.01 10.24 5.36
C VAL A 229 18.17 11.63 6.00
N ILE A 230 17.81 11.72 7.28
CA ILE A 230 17.93 12.95 8.07
C ILE A 230 19.41 13.26 8.33
N ASN A 231 20.20 12.24 8.68
CA ASN A 231 21.60 12.40 9.06
C ASN A 231 22.42 11.11 8.92
N GLY A 232 23.72 11.29 8.65
CA GLY A 232 24.75 10.27 8.47
C GLY A 232 24.67 9.51 7.15
N ALA A 233 25.31 8.33 7.13
CA ALA A 233 25.45 7.50 5.95
C ALA A 233 25.33 6.00 6.28
N GLY A 234 25.02 5.23 5.25
CA GLY A 234 24.74 3.83 5.36
C GLY A 234 24.50 3.19 4.02
N THR A 235 23.87 2.03 4.08
CA THR A 235 23.62 1.21 2.92
C THR A 235 22.22 0.63 3.00
N VAL A 236 21.48 0.70 1.89
CA VAL A 236 20.18 0.03 1.71
C VAL A 236 20.37 -1.19 0.83
N SER A 237 19.71 -2.28 1.20
CA SER A 237 19.59 -3.50 0.38
C SER A 237 18.12 -3.77 0.08
N ILE A 238 17.78 -3.93 -1.21
CA ILE A 238 16.44 -4.32 -1.65
C ILE A 238 16.59 -5.50 -2.62
N ASN A 239 15.93 -6.62 -2.32
CA ASN A 239 15.98 -7.85 -3.12
C ASN A 239 17.41 -8.34 -3.44
N ASN A 240 18.33 -8.17 -2.48
CA ASN A 240 19.75 -8.51 -2.56
C ASN A 240 20.62 -7.59 -3.44
N GLU A 241 20.05 -6.52 -4.00
CA GLU A 241 20.85 -5.43 -4.57
C GLU A 241 21.10 -4.37 -3.51
N GLN A 242 22.34 -3.89 -3.43
CA GLN A 242 22.80 -3.01 -2.37
C GLN A 242 23.38 -1.72 -2.94
N THR A 243 23.10 -0.58 -2.30
CA THR A 243 23.67 0.71 -2.67
C THR A 243 23.80 1.63 -1.46
N SER A 244 24.77 2.54 -1.51
CA SER A 244 25.04 3.51 -0.45
C SER A 244 23.99 4.62 -0.44
N ILE A 245 23.68 5.10 0.76
CA ILE A 245 22.77 6.21 1.03
C ILE A 245 23.43 7.13 2.05
N LYS A 246 23.16 8.43 1.95
CA LYS A 246 23.71 9.44 2.85
C LYS A 246 22.70 10.54 3.13
N THR A 247 23.07 11.44 4.04
CA THR A 247 22.28 12.59 4.44
C THR A 247 21.68 13.30 3.23
N ASP A 248 20.40 13.64 3.35
CA ASP A 248 19.57 14.25 2.33
C ASP A 248 19.20 13.35 1.14
N ASP A 249 19.54 12.07 1.14
CA ASP A 249 19.00 11.11 0.16
C ASP A 249 17.55 10.73 0.48
N ALA A 250 16.77 10.50 -0.56
CA ALA A 250 15.46 9.87 -0.48
C ALA A 250 15.42 8.60 -1.32
N PHE A 251 14.66 7.60 -0.88
CA PHE A 251 14.45 6.34 -1.60
C PHE A 251 13.13 5.69 -1.18
N TYR A 252 12.75 4.60 -1.83
CA TYR A 252 11.50 3.89 -1.54
C TYR A 252 11.63 2.37 -1.70
N GLY A 253 10.81 1.65 -0.97
CA GLY A 253 10.60 0.20 -1.10
C GLY A 253 9.16 -0.12 -1.48
N LYS A 254 8.98 -1.13 -2.33
CA LYS A 254 7.67 -1.57 -2.84
C LYS A 254 7.15 -2.81 -2.11
N SER A 255 5.84 -3.00 -2.19
CA SER A 255 5.18 -4.18 -1.61
C SER A 255 5.74 -5.46 -2.22
N GLY A 256 6.06 -6.42 -1.36
CA GLY A 256 6.69 -7.70 -1.70
C GLY A 256 8.22 -7.66 -1.74
N GLU A 257 8.86 -6.49 -1.67
CA GLU A 257 10.32 -6.41 -1.67
C GLU A 257 10.91 -6.74 -0.29
N LYS A 258 12.08 -7.36 -0.29
CA LYS A 258 12.87 -7.64 0.90
C LYS A 258 13.86 -6.51 1.13
N LEU A 259 13.70 -5.75 2.21
CA LEU A 259 14.47 -4.55 2.53
C LEU A 259 15.32 -4.74 3.79
N SER A 260 16.56 -4.25 3.78
CA SER A 260 17.37 -4.03 4.98
C SER A 260 18.19 -2.75 4.87
N LEU A 261 18.52 -2.19 6.04
CA LEU A 261 19.29 -0.96 6.17
C LEU A 261 20.44 -1.22 7.15
N SER A 262 21.60 -0.65 6.86
CA SER A 262 22.78 -0.71 7.73
C SER A 262 23.46 0.64 7.79
N ALA A 263 24.02 1.00 8.93
CA ALA A 263 24.86 2.20 9.03
C ALA A 263 26.28 1.90 8.51
N ASP A 264 26.94 2.90 7.93
CA ASP A 264 28.32 2.77 7.47
C ASP A 264 29.31 2.78 8.64
N ASN A 265 30.52 2.28 8.40
CA ASN A 265 31.59 2.27 9.39
C ASN A 265 31.88 3.71 9.84
N ASN A 266 31.71 3.98 11.14
CA ASN A 266 31.87 5.29 11.77
C ASN A 266 30.74 6.32 11.58
N GLU A 267 29.54 5.94 11.12
CA GLU A 267 28.39 6.84 11.14
C GLU A 267 27.16 6.17 11.73
N THR A 268 26.19 6.98 12.16
CA THR A 268 24.83 6.51 12.46
C THR A 268 23.95 6.84 11.27
N LEU A 269 22.93 6.04 10.99
CA LEU A 269 21.97 6.35 9.93
C LEU A 269 20.62 6.73 10.55
N GLU A 270 20.25 8.00 10.46
CA GLU A 270 18.98 8.53 10.96
C GLU A 270 17.99 8.74 9.82
N LEU A 271 16.80 8.18 9.94
CA LEU A 271 15.80 8.09 8.88
C LEU A 271 14.43 8.55 9.36
N LEU A 272 13.73 9.28 8.48
CA LEU A 272 12.29 9.42 8.51
C LEU A 272 11.69 8.37 7.56
N VAL A 273 10.71 7.60 8.02
CA VAL A 273 10.07 6.53 7.25
C VAL A 273 8.57 6.75 7.20
N ILE A 274 8.02 6.80 5.99
CA ILE A 274 6.60 7.02 5.71
C ILE A 274 6.03 5.76 5.10
N GLY A 275 5.06 5.16 5.77
CA GLY A 275 4.42 3.93 5.31
C GLY A 275 3.03 4.19 4.75
N ILE A 276 2.78 3.62 3.58
CA ILE A 276 1.49 3.66 2.89
C ILE A 276 1.02 2.22 2.65
N SER A 277 -0.21 1.92 3.04
CA SER A 277 -0.82 0.61 2.84
C SER A 277 -1.23 0.42 1.39
N VAL A 278 -1.05 -0.78 0.82
CA VAL A 278 -1.58 -1.10 -0.53
C VAL A 278 -3.09 -1.28 -0.54
N SER A 279 -3.70 -1.48 0.65
CA SER A 279 -5.14 -1.58 0.84
C SER A 279 -5.66 -0.41 1.68
N LYS A 280 -6.86 0.08 1.35
CA LYS A 280 -7.58 1.07 2.17
C LYS A 280 -8.03 0.51 3.52
N GLU A 281 -8.14 -0.81 3.65
CA GLU A 281 -8.28 -1.42 4.96
C GLU A 281 -6.97 -1.24 5.70
N LYS A 282 -6.97 -0.38 6.73
CA LYS A 282 -5.80 -0.01 7.57
C LYS A 282 -5.20 -1.18 8.37
N SER A 283 -5.68 -2.37 8.10
CA SER A 283 -5.00 -3.63 8.31
C SER A 283 -5.55 -4.50 7.21
N PRO A 284 -4.85 -4.74 6.09
CA PRO A 284 -5.05 -6.03 5.50
C PRO A 284 -4.72 -6.97 6.66
N ASN A 285 -5.69 -7.80 7.07
CA ASN A 285 -5.31 -9.09 7.60
C ASN A 285 -4.50 -9.72 6.47
N ILE A 286 -3.22 -9.35 6.34
CA ILE A 286 -2.19 -10.17 5.72
C ILE A 286 -2.10 -11.30 6.72
N SER A 287 -3.11 -12.17 6.65
CA SER A 287 -3.16 -13.37 7.44
C SER A 287 -1.90 -14.09 7.01
N LYS A 288 -0.92 -14.13 7.91
CA LYS A 288 0.17 -15.11 7.81
C LYS A 288 -0.47 -16.41 7.35
N PRO A 289 0.13 -17.13 6.38
CA PRO A 289 -0.48 -18.31 5.78
C PRO A 289 -1.06 -19.20 6.87
N LEU A 290 -2.33 -19.57 6.73
CA LEU A 290 -3.02 -20.32 7.76
C LEU A 290 -2.25 -21.62 8.04
N LEU A 291 -2.00 -21.92 9.32
CA LEU A 291 -1.34 -23.18 9.69
C LEU A 291 -2.27 -24.40 9.57
N LYS A 292 -3.57 -24.15 9.50
CA LYS A 292 -4.62 -25.16 9.30
C LYS A 292 -5.68 -24.60 8.35
N PRO A 293 -6.36 -25.45 7.58
CA PRO A 293 -7.47 -25.01 6.74
C PRO A 293 -8.54 -24.32 7.57
N LYS A 294 -9.06 -23.17 7.10
CA LYS A 294 -10.24 -22.51 7.72
C LYS A 294 -11.56 -23.10 7.26
N ALA A 295 -11.55 -23.79 6.13
CA ALA A 295 -12.71 -24.40 5.50
C ALA A 295 -12.26 -25.46 4.50
N MET A 296 -13.23 -26.21 3.99
CA MET A 296 -13.07 -27.04 2.80
C MET A 296 -13.88 -26.44 1.65
N ALA A 297 -13.41 -26.64 0.43
CA ALA A 297 -14.12 -26.31 -0.80
C ALA A 297 -14.21 -27.55 -1.71
N LEU A 298 -15.35 -27.75 -2.34
CA LEU A 298 -15.55 -28.79 -3.35
C LEU A 298 -15.87 -28.10 -4.68
N GLN A 299 -15.03 -28.35 -5.69
CA GLN A 299 -15.27 -27.92 -7.06
C GLN A 299 -15.84 -29.09 -7.85
N MET A 300 -17.03 -28.91 -8.40
CA MET A 300 -17.71 -29.91 -9.22
C MET A 300 -17.88 -29.36 -10.63
N ASP A 301 -17.23 -29.98 -11.60
CA ASP A 301 -17.28 -29.61 -13.02
C ASP A 301 -18.33 -30.47 -13.74
N PHE A 302 -19.08 -29.87 -14.66
CA PHE A 302 -20.16 -30.52 -15.39
C PHE A 302 -20.06 -30.26 -16.89
N ILE A 303 -20.43 -31.27 -17.68
CA ILE A 303 -20.76 -31.11 -19.11
C ILE A 303 -22.28 -31.02 -19.22
N VAL A 304 -22.81 -29.82 -19.34
CA VAL A 304 -24.25 -29.53 -19.45
C VAL A 304 -24.61 -29.34 -20.93
N PRO A 305 -25.50 -30.14 -21.51
CA PRO A 305 -26.01 -29.91 -22.86
C PRO A 305 -26.61 -28.50 -23.01
N LYS A 306 -26.49 -27.90 -24.20
CA LYS A 306 -26.93 -26.52 -24.44
C LYS A 306 -28.42 -26.34 -24.17
N GLU A 307 -29.22 -27.35 -24.51
CA GLU A 307 -30.66 -27.44 -24.25
C GLU A 307 -31.01 -27.47 -22.76
N ASN A 308 -30.10 -27.93 -21.90
CA ASN A 308 -30.30 -28.03 -20.45
C ASN A 308 -29.73 -26.83 -19.68
N ALA A 309 -28.98 -25.94 -20.32
CA ALA A 309 -28.26 -24.85 -19.64
C ALA A 309 -29.16 -24.00 -18.74
N ALA A 310 -30.28 -23.49 -19.27
CA ALA A 310 -31.22 -22.68 -18.49
C ALA A 310 -31.85 -23.46 -17.32
N ALA A 311 -32.12 -24.76 -17.51
CA ALA A 311 -32.64 -25.62 -16.45
C ALA A 311 -31.60 -25.87 -15.36
N PHE A 312 -30.33 -26.04 -15.73
CA PHE A 312 -29.22 -26.26 -14.80
C PHE A 312 -28.99 -25.06 -13.89
N GLU A 313 -29.01 -23.85 -14.45
CA GLU A 313 -28.86 -22.62 -13.66
C GLU A 313 -30.06 -22.39 -12.75
N LYS A 314 -31.27 -22.63 -13.25
CA LYS A 314 -32.47 -22.56 -12.43
C LYS A 314 -32.40 -23.56 -11.27
N MET A 315 -32.01 -24.81 -11.54
CA MET A 315 -31.85 -25.87 -10.54
C MET A 315 -30.90 -25.46 -9.41
N TYR A 316 -29.77 -24.83 -9.74
CA TYR A 316 -28.83 -24.34 -8.74
C TYR A 316 -29.51 -23.39 -7.74
N HIS A 317 -30.27 -22.40 -8.23
CA HIS A 317 -30.95 -21.44 -7.37
C HIS A 317 -32.18 -21.99 -6.65
N SER A 318 -33.00 -22.81 -7.34
CA SER A 318 -34.30 -23.23 -6.81
C SER A 318 -34.26 -24.52 -6.00
N ILE A 319 -33.20 -25.32 -6.15
CA ILE A 319 -33.08 -26.64 -5.50
C ILE A 319 -31.77 -26.71 -4.72
N TYR A 320 -30.63 -26.51 -5.38
CA TYR A 320 -29.33 -26.78 -4.78
C TYR A 320 -29.00 -25.82 -3.63
N VAL A 321 -29.16 -24.52 -3.83
CA VAL A 321 -28.89 -23.49 -2.80
C VAL A 321 -29.79 -23.66 -1.55
N PRO A 322 -31.14 -23.75 -1.65
CA PRO A 322 -31.99 -24.00 -0.49
C PRO A 322 -31.64 -25.28 0.27
N ALA A 323 -31.26 -26.34 -0.46
CA ALA A 323 -30.87 -27.62 0.14
C ALA A 323 -29.57 -27.52 0.95
N MET A 324 -28.65 -26.64 0.56
CA MET A 324 -27.37 -26.41 1.27
C MET A 324 -27.49 -25.43 2.43
N ILE A 325 -28.30 -24.37 2.32
CA ILE A 325 -28.42 -23.33 3.37
C ILE A 325 -28.82 -23.91 4.73
N VAL A 326 -29.60 -24.99 4.73
CA VAL A 326 -30.06 -25.65 5.96
C VAL A 326 -29.03 -26.59 6.58
N GLN A 327 -27.87 -26.78 5.93
CA GLN A 327 -26.85 -27.72 6.38
C GLN A 327 -25.92 -27.08 7.41
N GLN A 328 -25.57 -27.86 8.42
CA GLN A 328 -24.56 -27.45 9.40
C GLN A 328 -23.22 -27.19 8.71
N GLY A 329 -22.58 -26.08 9.06
CA GLY A 329 -21.24 -25.75 8.59
C GLY A 329 -21.18 -25.26 7.14
N TYR A 330 -22.30 -25.06 6.45
CA TYR A 330 -22.30 -24.47 5.10
C TYR A 330 -21.85 -23.01 5.15
N LEU A 331 -20.84 -22.68 4.34
CA LEU A 331 -20.26 -21.33 4.28
C LEU A 331 -20.68 -20.58 3.02
N GLY A 332 -20.95 -21.29 1.93
CA GLY A 332 -21.35 -20.67 0.68
C GLY A 332 -21.21 -21.58 -0.53
N SER A 333 -21.69 -21.10 -1.68
CA SER A 333 -21.52 -21.76 -2.96
C SER A 333 -21.52 -20.75 -4.11
N LYS A 334 -20.98 -21.16 -5.26
CA LYS A 334 -21.00 -20.41 -6.50
C LYS A 334 -21.35 -21.34 -7.66
N LEU A 335 -22.18 -20.87 -8.58
CA LEU A 335 -22.34 -21.47 -9.90
C LEU A 335 -21.54 -20.65 -10.91
N LEU A 336 -20.62 -21.30 -11.61
CA LEU A 336 -19.77 -20.71 -12.62
C LEU A 336 -20.13 -21.31 -13.98
N ARG A 337 -20.23 -20.45 -14.99
CA ARG A 337 -20.37 -20.85 -16.39
C ARG A 337 -19.03 -20.58 -17.08
N LEU A 338 -18.57 -21.51 -17.91
CA LEU A 338 -17.37 -21.31 -18.71
C LEU A 338 -17.55 -20.11 -19.65
N PHE A 339 -16.47 -19.35 -19.86
CA PHE A 339 -16.46 -18.30 -20.87
C PHE A 339 -16.73 -18.84 -22.27
N SER A 340 -17.17 -17.96 -23.16
CA SER A 340 -17.23 -18.28 -24.59
C SER A 340 -15.85 -18.58 -25.18
N ASP A 341 -15.79 -19.34 -26.26
CA ASP A 341 -14.52 -19.72 -26.92
C ASP A 341 -13.64 -18.51 -27.27
N ASP A 342 -14.25 -17.39 -27.68
CA ASP A 342 -13.50 -16.18 -28.06
C ASP A 342 -12.88 -15.49 -26.85
N GLN A 343 -13.61 -15.43 -25.73
CA GLN A 343 -13.08 -14.90 -24.46
C GLN A 343 -11.97 -15.79 -23.91
N ALA A 344 -12.17 -17.11 -23.93
CA ALA A 344 -11.18 -18.09 -23.48
C ALA A 344 -9.87 -17.97 -24.27
N LYS A 345 -9.94 -17.85 -25.60
CA LYS A 345 -8.76 -17.62 -26.45
C LYS A 345 -8.03 -16.32 -26.13
N THR A 346 -8.77 -15.24 -25.89
CA THR A 346 -8.18 -13.91 -25.62
C THR A 346 -7.29 -13.92 -24.37
N ILE A 347 -7.68 -14.68 -23.35
CA ILE A 347 -6.90 -14.83 -22.11
C ILE A 347 -6.00 -16.07 -22.10
N GLN A 348 -5.91 -16.79 -23.21
CA GLN A 348 -5.13 -18.03 -23.34
C GLN A 348 -5.52 -19.10 -22.30
N ALA A 349 -6.82 -19.21 -22.00
CA ALA A 349 -7.33 -20.19 -21.04
C ALA A 349 -7.11 -21.63 -21.53
N GLU A 350 -6.88 -22.55 -20.58
CA GLU A 350 -6.77 -23.97 -20.88
C GLU A 350 -8.10 -24.51 -21.48
N PRO A 351 -8.06 -25.23 -22.61
CA PRO A 351 -9.26 -25.81 -23.21
C PRO A 351 -9.92 -26.84 -22.29
N THR A 352 -11.24 -26.80 -22.19
CA THR A 352 -12.03 -27.80 -21.45
C THR A 352 -13.40 -27.98 -22.08
N THR A 353 -13.97 -29.18 -21.94
CA THR A 353 -15.34 -29.50 -22.35
C THR A 353 -16.34 -29.33 -21.21
N TYR A 354 -15.88 -29.14 -19.98
CA TYR A 354 -16.74 -28.89 -18.82
C TYR A 354 -17.15 -27.42 -18.81
N ASN A 355 -18.40 -27.16 -19.16
CA ASN A 355 -18.93 -25.82 -19.42
C ASN A 355 -19.62 -25.17 -18.21
N TYR A 356 -19.74 -25.89 -17.09
CA TYR A 356 -20.24 -25.39 -15.82
C TYR A 356 -19.42 -25.93 -14.65
N GLN A 357 -19.35 -25.16 -13.57
CA GLN A 357 -18.82 -25.59 -12.28
C GLN A 357 -19.72 -25.14 -11.14
N ILE A 358 -20.00 -26.03 -10.18
CA ILE A 358 -20.57 -25.64 -8.88
C ILE A 358 -19.45 -25.76 -7.84
N GLN A 359 -19.15 -24.65 -7.17
CA GLN A 359 -18.27 -24.62 -6.00
C GLN A 359 -19.13 -24.59 -4.75
N ILE A 360 -18.83 -25.42 -3.76
CA ILE A 360 -19.47 -25.38 -2.43
C ILE A 360 -18.39 -25.31 -1.36
N SER A 361 -18.65 -24.66 -0.23
CA SER A 361 -17.73 -24.60 0.90
C SER A 361 -18.42 -24.92 2.22
N PHE A 362 -17.72 -25.67 3.06
CA PHE A 362 -18.11 -26.00 4.43
C PHE A 362 -16.95 -25.70 5.38
N ASP A 363 -17.27 -25.46 6.66
CA ASP A 363 -16.28 -25.31 7.73
C ASP A 363 -15.34 -26.54 7.86
N THR A 364 -15.86 -27.74 7.59
CA THR A 364 -15.17 -29.01 7.75
C THR A 364 -15.64 -30.04 6.71
N GLU A 365 -14.75 -30.96 6.33
CA GLU A 365 -15.11 -32.10 5.48
C GLU A 365 -16.12 -33.05 6.17
N GLU A 366 -16.12 -33.12 7.50
CA GLU A 366 -17.11 -33.91 8.24
C GLU A 366 -18.54 -33.39 8.00
N ASN A 367 -18.74 -32.08 8.10
CA ASN A 367 -20.06 -31.48 7.85
C ASN A 367 -20.47 -31.58 6.38
N ARG A 368 -19.53 -31.47 5.44
CA ARG A 368 -19.80 -31.74 4.01
C ARG A 368 -20.22 -33.19 3.75
N ARG A 369 -19.68 -34.17 4.49
CA ARG A 369 -20.13 -35.58 4.43
C ARG A 369 -21.53 -35.77 4.98
N LYS A 370 -21.88 -35.08 6.06
CA LYS A 370 -23.26 -35.07 6.59
C LYS A 370 -24.25 -34.53 5.56
N TRP A 371 -23.87 -33.47 4.84
CA TRP A 371 -24.66 -32.97 3.70
C TRP A 371 -24.93 -34.07 2.67
N VAL A 372 -23.91 -34.80 2.21
CA VAL A 372 -24.11 -35.88 1.21
C VAL A 372 -25.05 -36.99 1.70
N ALA A 373 -25.04 -37.28 3.00
CA ALA A 373 -25.91 -38.29 3.60
C ALA A 373 -27.36 -37.80 3.83
N SER A 374 -27.64 -36.50 3.67
CA SER A 374 -28.93 -35.88 3.97
C SER A 374 -30.03 -36.21 2.95
N GLU A 375 -31.29 -36.12 3.37
CA GLU A 375 -32.45 -36.25 2.46
C GLU A 375 -32.47 -35.14 1.40
N GLN A 376 -32.02 -33.94 1.77
CA GLN A 376 -31.94 -32.80 0.87
C GLN A 376 -30.94 -33.07 -0.28
N HIS A 377 -29.79 -33.71 0.00
CA HIS A 377 -28.83 -34.07 -1.05
C HIS A 377 -29.38 -35.17 -1.98
N LYS A 378 -30.15 -36.12 -1.46
CA LYS A 378 -30.82 -37.15 -2.28
C LYS A 378 -31.80 -36.56 -3.30
N ILE A 379 -32.25 -35.32 -3.11
CA ILE A 379 -33.07 -34.56 -4.06
C ILE A 379 -32.18 -33.67 -4.95
N ALA A 380 -31.28 -32.90 -4.35
CA ALA A 380 -30.48 -31.90 -5.05
C ALA A 380 -29.49 -32.51 -6.05
N TRP A 381 -28.82 -33.62 -5.69
CA TRP A 381 -27.80 -34.23 -6.54
C TRP A 381 -28.38 -34.86 -7.81
N PRO A 382 -29.47 -35.65 -7.78
CA PRO A 382 -30.12 -36.11 -9.00
C PRO A 382 -30.68 -34.97 -9.87
N ALA A 383 -31.18 -33.89 -9.27
CA ALA A 383 -31.65 -32.72 -10.01
C ALA A 383 -30.52 -32.04 -10.80
N ALA A 384 -29.31 -32.01 -10.24
CA ALA A 384 -28.13 -31.50 -10.93
C ALA A 384 -27.60 -32.50 -11.97
N SER A 385 -27.20 -33.70 -11.52
CA SER A 385 -26.56 -34.71 -12.37
C SER A 385 -27.46 -35.21 -13.51
N GLY A 386 -28.79 -35.24 -13.33
CA GLY A 386 -29.73 -35.63 -14.38
C GLY A 386 -29.81 -34.66 -15.56
N LEU A 387 -29.30 -33.44 -15.41
CA LEU A 387 -29.22 -32.44 -16.47
C LEU A 387 -27.88 -32.45 -17.22
N THR A 388 -26.93 -33.32 -16.84
CA THR A 388 -25.55 -33.30 -17.36
C THR A 388 -25.20 -34.59 -18.10
N LYS A 389 -24.25 -34.52 -19.03
CA LYS A 389 -23.69 -35.68 -19.74
C LYS A 389 -22.58 -36.36 -18.96
N ASP A 390 -21.79 -35.55 -18.27
CA ASP A 390 -20.64 -35.99 -17.48
C ASP A 390 -20.39 -35.00 -16.34
N PHE A 391 -19.69 -35.46 -15.31
CA PHE A 391 -19.28 -34.64 -14.19
C PHE A 391 -18.04 -35.21 -13.50
N LYS A 392 -17.25 -34.32 -12.89
CA LYS A 392 -16.09 -34.68 -12.06
C LYS A 392 -15.99 -33.69 -10.91
N TRP A 393 -15.27 -34.06 -9.85
CA TRP A 393 -15.09 -33.14 -8.72
C TRP A 393 -13.74 -33.31 -8.02
N ARG A 394 -13.33 -32.26 -7.30
CA ARG A 394 -12.12 -32.24 -6.46
C ARG A 394 -12.40 -31.46 -5.18
N GLY A 395 -11.86 -31.95 -4.07
CA GLY A 395 -11.88 -31.28 -2.77
C GLY A 395 -10.59 -30.52 -2.53
N TYR A 396 -10.69 -29.39 -1.83
CA TYR A 396 -9.59 -28.50 -1.51
C TYR A 396 -9.71 -28.03 -0.05
N ASP A 397 -8.57 -27.87 0.60
CA ASP A 397 -8.46 -27.09 1.82
C ASP A 397 -8.38 -25.61 1.49
N VAL A 398 -9.20 -24.79 2.14
CA VAL A 398 -9.16 -23.33 2.00
C VAL A 398 -8.11 -22.80 2.98
N MET A 399 -6.95 -22.41 2.43
CA MET A 399 -5.78 -21.93 3.18
C MET A 399 -5.67 -20.39 3.24
N GLY A 400 -6.62 -19.70 2.62
CA GLY A 400 -6.77 -18.25 2.62
C GLY A 400 -7.91 -17.83 1.71
N ASP A 401 -8.46 -16.66 1.97
CA ASP A 401 -9.53 -16.04 1.19
C ASP A 401 -9.48 -14.52 1.39
N ASP A 402 -9.88 -13.81 0.35
CA ASP A 402 -9.93 -12.35 0.31
C ASP A 402 -11.32 -11.95 -0.21
N ASP A 403 -12.30 -11.87 0.70
CA ASP A 403 -13.68 -11.54 0.35
C ASP A 403 -13.90 -10.03 0.43
N GLN A 404 -13.62 -9.36 -0.68
CA GLN A 404 -13.66 -7.90 -0.82
C GLN A 404 -15.09 -7.35 -1.07
N LYS A 405 -16.14 -8.09 -0.71
CA LYS A 405 -17.53 -7.77 -1.09
C LYS A 405 -18.54 -7.84 0.05
#